data_AF-A0A1Y4JGV7-F1
#
_entry.id   AF-A0A1Y4JGV7-F1
#
_cell.length_a   1.000
_cell.length_b   1.000
_cell.length_c   1.000
_cell.angle_alpha   90.00
_cell.angle_beta   90.00
_cell.angle_gamma   90.00
#
_symmetry.space_group_name_H-M   'P 1'
#
loop_
_entity.id
_entity.type
_entity.pdbx_description
1 polymer ?
#
loop_
_entity_poly.entity_id
_entity_poly.type
_entity_poly.pdbx_seq_one_letter_code
_entity_poly.pdbx_strand_id
1 'polypeptide(L)'
;MLAKKVTALFVSAALVLALLAGCGGSKALSQVIADLLSGLYTNVDVEVDSDLTAALKKAAAEGGTEDEILTRLVNNLNITGGSITFTRLGDGQQGDHGVDLVFQTGSDPDAAARSALAQWASVFGSLPDDGSYRAHVSMIEGENGYYIAVDVEVLKAGTPDKGDSGPSLGPNDVGYEDDDYSVEWADESSGQKLFKVKTATGLIAWANYVRAGNWNTNCTLEEEANIDLTTTGNWEPIGTDDNNAYTGIFDGNGKTITGLTINNVSENVNVGMFAYNNGIVKNLTLNEATIKNDLSVNSVGIVVGENLGTITGCSVSGTVSHTATGGAVGGVAGSNYGTITDCSMENGSVIGDNSTVGGLIGLNPSTDIVDNCHVSNVTVQGSAAGGLVGENATFQNSITGCWVENGSVTGSACAGGVVGRNEGEIIACYHINGSISRSGSASSSAFGGVAGNNTVNGKLTACYHSGSDISGSTNYTGGVVGNNLNRNTASITACYWSGYNGKGTGTLSSNKKGVTQVTNDGDGDTVTWAEALEGLNNAASASGYQFDGMMDAPFLSK
;
A
#
# COMPACT_ATOMS: atom_id res chain seq x y z
N MET A 1 21.87 6.49 -32.42
CA MET A 1 21.23 6.07 -31.14
C MET A 1 22.21 6.09 -29.96
N LEU A 2 23.42 5.52 -30.05
CA LEU A 2 24.43 5.58 -28.99
C LEU A 2 24.83 7.01 -28.57
N ALA A 3 24.92 7.94 -29.53
CA ALA A 3 25.31 9.32 -29.26
C ALA A 3 24.26 10.13 -28.48
N LYS A 4 22.96 9.77 -28.51
CA LYS A 4 21.91 10.43 -27.71
C LYS A 4 21.83 9.88 -26.27
N LYS A 5 22.04 8.56 -26.10
CA LYS A 5 22.10 7.89 -24.78
C LYS A 5 23.35 8.30 -23.98
N VAL A 6 24.46 8.60 -24.65
CA VAL A 6 25.67 9.15 -24.01
C VAL A 6 25.46 10.60 -23.55
N THR A 7 24.69 11.41 -24.29
CA THR A 7 24.39 12.80 -23.88
C THR A 7 23.52 12.86 -22.64
N ALA A 8 22.49 12.00 -22.51
CA ALA A 8 21.67 11.94 -21.29
C ALA A 8 22.49 11.55 -20.05
N LEU A 9 23.41 10.59 -20.19
CA LEU A 9 24.33 10.19 -19.12
C LEU A 9 25.32 11.31 -18.73
N PHE A 10 25.76 12.11 -19.71
CA PHE A 10 26.59 13.30 -19.46
C PHE A 10 25.78 14.46 -18.85
N VAL A 11 24.48 14.56 -19.09
CA VAL A 11 23.60 15.55 -18.45
C VAL A 11 23.37 15.20 -16.98
N SER A 12 23.17 13.92 -16.63
CA SER A 12 23.11 13.47 -15.23
C SER A 12 24.45 13.68 -14.49
N ALA A 13 25.58 13.47 -15.16
CA ALA A 13 26.92 13.71 -14.59
C ALA A 13 27.28 15.21 -14.51
N ALA A 14 26.82 16.03 -15.46
CA ALA A 14 26.95 17.48 -15.40
C ALA A 14 26.07 18.09 -14.30
N LEU A 15 24.92 17.48 -13.99
CA LEU A 15 24.03 17.84 -12.88
C LEU A 15 24.75 17.71 -11.53
N VAL A 16 25.49 16.62 -11.31
CA VAL A 16 26.28 16.44 -10.08
C VAL A 16 27.45 17.44 -9.99
N LEU A 17 28.08 17.79 -11.12
CA LEU A 17 29.25 18.67 -11.14
C LEU A 17 28.91 20.17 -11.06
N ALA A 18 27.74 20.59 -11.57
CA ALA A 18 27.27 21.98 -11.49
C ALA A 18 26.67 22.33 -10.11
N LEU A 19 26.06 21.35 -9.42
CA LEU A 19 25.43 21.55 -8.11
C LEU A 19 26.38 21.32 -6.91
N LEU A 20 27.49 20.60 -7.08
CA LEU A 20 28.58 20.51 -6.08
C LEU A 20 29.46 21.77 -6.03
N ALA A 21 29.43 22.59 -7.07
CA ALA A 21 30.07 23.89 -7.06
C ALA A 21 29.11 24.90 -6.44
N GLY A 22 29.19 25.07 -5.11
CA GLY A 22 28.58 26.19 -4.39
C GLY A 22 29.09 27.55 -4.90
N CYS A 23 28.62 27.98 -6.06
CA CYS A 23 28.90 29.27 -6.66
C CYS A 23 27.60 30.07 -6.68
N GLY A 24 27.49 31.00 -5.72
CA GLY A 24 26.46 32.03 -5.71
C GLY A 24 26.48 32.82 -7.02
N GLY A 25 25.47 32.59 -7.86
CA GLY A 25 25.29 33.24 -9.15
C GLY A 25 23.82 33.29 -9.55
N SER A 26 23.06 34.19 -8.91
CA SER A 26 21.94 34.98 -9.44
C SER A 26 21.08 34.46 -10.62
N LYS A 27 20.70 33.18 -10.70
CA LYS A 27 19.66 32.73 -11.63
C LYS A 27 18.37 32.47 -10.87
N ALA A 28 17.26 33.03 -11.36
CA ALA A 28 15.94 32.69 -10.85
C ALA A 28 15.69 31.20 -11.06
N LEU A 29 15.01 30.55 -10.12
CA LEU A 29 14.81 29.11 -10.14
C LEU A 29 13.97 28.62 -11.33
N SER A 30 13.08 29.47 -11.84
CA SER A 30 12.41 29.26 -13.14
C SER A 30 13.39 29.17 -14.31
N GLN A 31 14.51 29.89 -14.25
CA GLN A 31 15.59 29.79 -15.25
C GLN A 31 16.31 28.45 -15.17
N VAL A 32 16.39 27.83 -13.99
CA VAL A 32 16.95 26.48 -13.84
C VAL A 32 16.05 25.46 -14.56
N ILE A 33 14.73 25.58 -14.40
CA ILE A 33 13.76 24.72 -15.09
C ILE A 33 13.84 24.92 -16.61
N ALA A 34 13.89 26.18 -17.06
CA ALA A 34 14.04 26.49 -18.49
C ALA A 34 15.36 25.93 -19.06
N ASP A 35 16.48 26.12 -18.35
CA ASP A 35 17.79 25.60 -18.77
C ASP A 35 17.82 24.05 -18.81
N LEU A 36 17.06 23.38 -17.93
CA LEU A 36 16.95 21.91 -17.90
C LEU A 36 16.11 21.35 -19.05
N LEU A 37 15.02 22.03 -19.40
CA LEU A 37 14.13 21.65 -20.50
C LEU A 37 14.71 22.05 -21.87
N SER A 38 15.45 23.17 -21.91
CA SER A 38 16.08 23.69 -23.11
C SER A 38 17.12 22.71 -23.65
N GLY A 39 16.97 22.31 -24.92
CA GLY A 39 17.89 21.41 -25.60
C GLY A 39 17.63 19.91 -25.39
N LEU A 40 16.63 19.52 -24.59
CA LEU A 40 16.14 18.14 -24.55
C LEU A 40 15.37 17.78 -25.83
N TYR A 41 14.59 18.73 -26.35
CA TYR A 41 13.73 18.55 -27.51
C TYR A 41 14.07 19.61 -28.56
N THR A 42 14.31 19.18 -29.80
CA THR A 42 14.73 20.09 -30.88
C THR A 42 13.58 20.92 -31.46
N ASN A 43 12.35 20.55 -31.16
CA ASN A 43 11.08 21.12 -31.63
C ASN A 43 10.35 21.93 -30.55
N VAL A 44 10.88 22.01 -29.33
CA VAL A 44 10.30 22.78 -28.22
C VAL A 44 11.31 23.83 -27.76
N ASP A 45 10.97 25.10 -27.94
CA ASP A 45 11.74 26.21 -27.39
C ASP A 45 11.22 26.52 -25.98
N VAL A 46 12.10 26.57 -24.98
CA VAL A 46 11.69 26.72 -23.58
C VAL A 46 12.27 28.00 -23.01
N GLU A 47 11.40 28.86 -22.48
CA GLU A 47 11.78 30.13 -21.89
C GLU A 47 11.01 30.43 -20.60
N VAL A 48 11.56 31.36 -19.81
CA VAL A 48 10.90 31.87 -18.62
C VAL A 48 10.04 33.06 -19.02
N ASP A 49 8.77 33.04 -18.63
CA ASP A 49 7.82 34.10 -18.94
C ASP A 49 7.39 34.87 -17.68
N SER A 50 7.53 36.20 -17.73
CA SER A 50 7.18 37.09 -16.62
C SER A 50 5.66 37.25 -16.42
N ASP A 51 4.88 37.14 -17.49
CA ASP A 51 3.43 37.25 -17.47
C ASP A 51 2.81 35.97 -16.90
N LEU A 52 3.34 34.80 -17.25
CA LEU A 52 3.01 33.52 -16.60
C LEU A 52 3.32 33.57 -15.10
N THR A 53 4.48 34.12 -14.75
CA THR A 53 4.86 34.30 -13.35
C THR A 53 3.90 35.24 -12.60
N ALA A 54 3.47 36.33 -13.23
CA ALA A 54 2.52 37.26 -12.62
C ALA A 54 1.13 36.62 -12.47
N ALA A 55 0.67 35.87 -13.48
CA ALA A 55 -0.61 35.16 -13.47
C ALA A 55 -0.65 34.07 -12.39
N LEU A 56 0.44 33.31 -12.24
CA LEU A 56 0.59 32.27 -11.23
C LEU A 56 0.59 32.85 -9.81
N LYS A 57 1.34 33.93 -9.57
CA LYS A 57 1.32 34.63 -8.27
C LYS A 57 -0.08 35.10 -7.89
N LYS A 58 -0.81 35.66 -8.85
CA LYS A 58 -2.17 36.14 -8.64
C LYS A 58 -3.13 34.98 -8.34
N ALA A 59 -3.05 33.90 -9.11
CA ALA A 59 -3.91 32.72 -8.92
C ALA A 59 -3.68 32.06 -7.56
N ALA A 60 -2.41 31.85 -7.17
CA ALA A 60 -2.04 31.19 -5.92
C ALA A 60 -2.34 32.05 -4.68
N ALA A 61 -2.26 33.38 -4.77
CA ALA A 61 -2.52 34.28 -3.64
C ALA A 61 -3.96 34.22 -3.10
N GLU A 62 -4.91 33.77 -3.94
CA GLU A 62 -6.31 33.61 -3.56
C GLU A 62 -6.59 32.27 -2.84
N GLY A 63 -5.61 31.34 -2.82
CA GLY A 63 -5.72 30.02 -2.19
C GLY A 63 -6.76 29.09 -2.84
N GLY A 64 -6.78 27.82 -2.45
CA GLY A 64 -7.72 26.82 -2.98
C GLY A 64 -7.03 25.51 -3.36
N THR A 65 -7.79 24.63 -4.00
CA THR A 65 -7.29 23.39 -4.61
C THR A 65 -6.47 23.69 -5.87
N GLU A 66 -5.66 22.72 -6.29
CA GLU A 66 -4.83 22.84 -7.51
C GLU A 66 -5.67 23.13 -8.75
N ASP A 67 -6.82 22.46 -8.91
CA ASP A 67 -7.78 22.69 -10.00
C ASP A 67 -8.35 24.12 -10.01
N GLU A 68 -8.65 24.67 -8.83
CA GLU A 68 -9.15 26.05 -8.70
C GLU A 68 -8.07 27.07 -9.07
N ILE A 69 -6.83 26.82 -8.65
CA ILE A 69 -5.68 27.68 -8.97
C ILE A 69 -5.36 27.58 -10.46
N LEU A 70 -5.36 26.39 -11.06
CA LEU A 70 -5.16 26.17 -12.50
C LEU A 70 -6.25 26.89 -13.31
N THR A 71 -7.52 26.78 -12.89
CA THR A 71 -8.63 27.50 -13.53
C THR A 71 -8.42 29.01 -13.50
N ARG A 72 -7.98 29.57 -12.37
CA ARG A 72 -7.68 31.01 -12.25
C ARG A 72 -6.45 31.41 -13.05
N LEU A 73 -5.42 30.56 -13.09
CA LEU A 73 -4.22 30.77 -13.88
C LEU A 73 -4.55 30.92 -15.35
N VAL A 74 -5.30 29.96 -15.91
CA VAL A 74 -5.77 29.99 -17.31
C VAL A 74 -6.57 31.26 -17.60
N ASN A 75 -7.47 31.65 -16.70
CA ASN A 75 -8.24 32.89 -16.84
C ASN A 75 -7.37 34.15 -16.78
N ASN A 76 -6.35 34.18 -15.93
CA ASN A 76 -5.44 35.32 -15.77
C ASN A 76 -4.49 35.49 -16.97
N LEU A 77 -4.15 34.41 -17.68
CA LEU A 77 -3.30 34.44 -18.87
C LEU A 77 -3.99 35.02 -20.11
N ASN A 78 -5.34 35.13 -20.10
CA ASN A 78 -6.13 35.72 -21.18
C ASN A 78 -5.78 35.15 -22.58
N ILE A 79 -5.63 33.82 -22.65
CA ILE A 79 -5.17 33.09 -23.83
C ILE A 79 -6.14 33.25 -25.00
N THR A 80 -5.62 33.63 -26.17
CA THR A 80 -6.43 34.01 -27.34
C THR A 80 -6.73 32.86 -28.31
N GLY A 81 -6.05 31.71 -28.19
CA GLY A 81 -6.27 30.50 -29.01
C GLY A 81 -7.11 29.39 -28.38
N GLY A 82 -7.71 29.61 -27.21
CA GLY A 82 -8.40 28.55 -26.48
C GLY A 82 -7.42 27.61 -25.74
N SER A 83 -7.90 27.03 -24.65
CA SER A 83 -7.13 26.09 -23.84
C SER A 83 -7.39 24.67 -24.34
N ILE A 84 -6.32 23.93 -24.60
CA ILE A 84 -6.33 22.53 -24.96
C ILE A 84 -5.52 21.73 -23.93
N THR A 85 -5.76 20.43 -23.85
CA THR A 85 -4.95 19.56 -22.99
C THR A 85 -3.59 19.33 -23.63
N PHE A 86 -2.56 19.04 -22.83
CA PHE A 86 -1.23 18.70 -23.35
C PHE A 86 -1.25 17.49 -24.30
N THR A 87 -2.16 16.55 -24.06
CA THR A 87 -2.40 15.40 -24.94
C THR A 87 -2.94 15.77 -26.32
N ARG A 88 -3.53 16.97 -26.48
CA ARG A 88 -4.05 17.48 -27.76
C ARG A 88 -3.19 18.58 -28.36
N LEU A 89 -2.06 18.91 -27.74
CA LEU A 89 -1.16 19.99 -28.16
C LEU A 89 -0.58 19.74 -29.57
N GLY A 90 -0.35 18.48 -29.95
CA GLY A 90 0.12 18.10 -31.29
C GLY A 90 -0.89 18.40 -32.41
N ASP A 91 -2.18 18.17 -32.13
CA ASP A 91 -3.30 18.33 -33.07
C ASP A 91 -3.95 19.73 -33.00
N GLY A 92 -3.46 20.60 -32.11
CA GLY A 92 -3.95 21.95 -31.89
C GLY A 92 -3.77 22.84 -33.11
N GLN A 93 -4.59 23.87 -33.24
CA GLN A 93 -4.35 24.92 -34.22
C GLN A 93 -3.17 25.80 -33.77
N GLN A 94 -2.54 26.47 -34.73
CA GLN A 94 -1.51 27.45 -34.39
C GLN A 94 -2.08 28.53 -33.47
N GLY A 95 -1.41 28.76 -32.34
CA GLY A 95 -1.83 29.68 -31.29
C GLY A 95 -2.67 29.06 -30.19
N ASP A 96 -3.01 27.76 -30.26
CA ASP A 96 -3.63 27.04 -29.13
C ASP A 96 -2.60 26.84 -28.01
N HIS A 97 -3.07 26.78 -26.76
CA HIS A 97 -2.21 26.60 -25.58
C HIS A 97 -2.61 25.41 -24.71
N GLY A 98 -1.60 24.69 -24.20
CA GLY A 98 -1.74 23.76 -23.07
C GLY A 98 -1.14 24.36 -21.80
N VAL A 99 -1.93 24.44 -20.72
CA VAL A 99 -1.49 25.00 -19.42
C VAL A 99 -1.65 23.97 -18.32
N ASP A 100 -0.58 23.70 -17.59
CA ASP A 100 -0.54 22.74 -16.48
C ASP A 100 0.08 23.37 -15.24
N LEU A 101 -0.30 22.84 -14.09
CA LEU A 101 0.12 23.28 -12.78
C LEU A 101 0.47 22.06 -11.93
N VAL A 102 1.61 22.14 -11.26
CA VAL A 102 2.06 21.16 -10.27
C VAL A 102 2.32 21.87 -8.96
N PHE A 103 1.73 21.39 -7.86
CA PHE A 103 2.09 21.80 -6.51
C PHE A 103 2.98 20.77 -5.82
N GLN A 104 4.20 21.17 -5.44
CA GLN A 104 5.10 20.35 -4.64
C GLN A 104 5.21 20.88 -3.21
N THR A 105 4.96 20.02 -2.22
CA THR A 105 5.15 20.35 -0.80
C THR A 105 6.63 20.38 -0.39
N GLY A 106 6.96 21.24 0.57
CA GLY A 106 8.29 21.31 1.20
C GLY A 106 9.13 22.51 0.80
N SER A 107 10.34 22.60 1.36
CA SER A 107 11.24 23.76 1.20
C SER A 107 12.46 23.47 0.32
N ASP A 108 12.51 22.33 -0.37
CA ASP A 108 13.58 22.00 -1.31
C ASP A 108 13.17 22.41 -2.74
N PRO A 109 13.60 23.59 -3.21
CA PRO A 109 13.29 24.08 -4.54
C PRO A 109 13.76 23.15 -5.68
N ASP A 110 14.87 22.46 -5.47
CA ASP A 110 15.48 21.61 -6.51
C ASP A 110 14.73 20.28 -6.61
N ALA A 111 14.26 19.73 -5.49
CA ALA A 111 13.38 18.57 -5.49
C ALA A 111 12.03 18.86 -6.16
N ALA A 112 11.47 20.04 -5.92
CA ALA A 112 10.24 20.47 -6.57
C ALA A 112 10.40 20.60 -8.09
N ALA A 113 11.47 21.24 -8.55
CA ALA A 113 11.79 21.34 -9.97
C ALA A 113 11.98 19.95 -10.63
N ARG A 114 12.65 19.00 -9.96
CA ARG A 114 12.81 17.62 -10.47
C ARG A 114 11.50 16.87 -10.59
N SER A 115 10.61 17.02 -9.59
CA SER A 115 9.29 16.37 -9.56
C SER A 115 8.41 16.84 -10.72
N ALA A 116 8.29 18.16 -10.91
CA ALA A 116 7.52 18.72 -12.02
C ALA A 116 8.13 18.36 -13.39
N LEU A 117 9.46 18.34 -13.50
CA LEU A 117 10.13 17.93 -14.73
C LEU A 117 9.81 16.48 -15.11
N ALA A 118 9.76 15.56 -14.14
CA ALA A 118 9.43 14.16 -14.40
C ALA A 118 8.01 14.01 -14.98
N GLN A 119 7.06 14.86 -14.54
CA GLN A 119 5.69 14.85 -15.07
C GLN A 119 5.62 15.34 -16.51
N TRP A 120 6.34 16.42 -16.84
CA TRP A 120 6.28 17.05 -18.18
C TRP A 120 7.22 16.44 -19.20
N ALA A 121 8.27 15.73 -18.78
CA ALA A 121 9.23 15.11 -19.69
C ALA A 121 8.55 14.13 -20.66
N SER A 122 7.62 13.30 -20.17
CA SER A 122 6.84 12.38 -21.00
C SER A 122 5.99 13.13 -22.03
N VAL A 123 5.38 14.24 -21.61
CA VAL A 123 4.51 15.07 -22.44
C VAL A 123 5.30 15.73 -23.58
N PHE A 124 6.41 16.41 -23.28
CA PHE A 124 7.24 17.04 -24.32
C PHE A 124 7.87 16.02 -25.26
N GLY A 125 8.24 14.84 -24.74
CA GLY A 125 8.75 13.74 -25.56
C GLY A 125 7.72 13.16 -26.53
N SER A 126 6.42 13.37 -26.27
CA SER A 126 5.33 12.93 -27.15
C SER A 126 4.97 13.92 -28.27
N LEU A 127 5.51 15.14 -28.24
CA LEU A 127 5.19 16.15 -29.25
C LEU A 127 5.83 15.82 -30.60
N PRO A 128 5.08 15.94 -31.72
CA PRO A 128 5.60 15.67 -33.06
C PRO A 128 6.90 16.42 -33.39
N ASP A 129 7.91 15.68 -33.85
CA ASP A 129 9.23 16.23 -34.20
C ASP A 129 9.19 17.26 -35.36
N ASP A 130 8.13 17.23 -36.18
CA ASP A 130 7.91 18.17 -37.29
C ASP A 130 7.02 19.36 -36.92
N GLY A 131 6.48 19.36 -35.70
CA GLY A 131 5.82 20.49 -35.06
C GLY A 131 6.82 21.50 -34.51
N SER A 132 6.32 22.65 -34.05
CA SER A 132 7.11 23.65 -33.35
C SER A 132 6.29 24.22 -32.21
N TYR A 133 6.90 24.24 -31.02
CA TYR A 133 6.22 24.61 -29.79
C TYR A 133 7.09 25.59 -29.00
N ARG A 134 6.44 26.47 -28.24
CA ARG A 134 7.08 27.34 -27.27
C ARG A 134 6.52 27.04 -25.90
N ALA A 135 7.38 26.70 -24.94
CA ALA A 135 7.01 26.43 -23.57
C ALA A 135 7.50 27.55 -22.66
N HIS A 136 6.57 28.19 -21.96
CA HIS A 136 6.82 29.14 -20.89
C HIS A 136 6.76 28.42 -19.55
N VAL A 137 7.81 28.52 -18.75
CA VAL A 137 7.85 27.93 -17.41
C VAL A 137 7.91 28.99 -16.33
N SER A 138 7.19 28.76 -15.24
CA SER A 138 7.25 29.60 -14.05
C SER A 138 7.21 28.77 -12.77
N MET A 139 7.86 29.30 -11.74
CA MET A 139 7.78 28.72 -10.41
C MET A 139 7.74 29.80 -9.33
N ILE A 140 6.87 29.61 -8.35
CA ILE A 140 6.70 30.52 -7.21
C ILE A 140 6.68 29.73 -5.91
N GLU A 141 7.18 30.36 -4.84
CA GLU A 141 7.08 29.84 -3.48
C GLU A 141 5.71 30.23 -2.88
N GLY A 142 5.01 29.25 -2.35
CA GLY A 142 3.77 29.39 -1.59
C GLY A 142 3.97 29.02 -0.11
N GLU A 143 2.88 29.07 0.66
CA GLU A 143 2.94 28.91 2.13
C GLU A 143 3.48 27.55 2.60
N ASN A 144 3.35 26.50 1.79
CA ASN A 144 3.73 25.12 2.14
C ASN A 144 4.54 24.39 1.06
N GLY A 145 5.05 25.09 0.05
CA GLY A 145 5.62 24.44 -1.12
C GLY A 145 5.86 25.36 -2.30
N TYR A 146 6.06 24.77 -3.47
CA TYR A 146 6.28 25.48 -4.73
C TYR A 146 5.17 25.16 -5.72
N TYR A 147 4.60 26.20 -6.33
CA TYR A 147 3.72 26.07 -7.49
C TYR A 147 4.55 26.22 -8.75
N ILE A 148 4.44 25.24 -9.65
CA ILE A 148 5.22 25.15 -10.87
C ILE A 148 4.24 25.06 -12.03
N ALA A 149 4.27 26.04 -12.92
CA ALA A 149 3.37 26.08 -14.06
C ALA A 149 4.14 26.03 -15.36
N VAL A 150 3.51 25.40 -16.36
CA VAL A 150 3.98 25.43 -17.74
C VAL A 150 2.83 25.79 -18.66
N ASP A 151 3.07 26.74 -19.55
CA ASP A 151 2.18 27.13 -20.64
C ASP A 151 2.88 26.85 -21.96
N VAL A 152 2.26 26.08 -22.84
CA VAL A 152 2.87 25.68 -24.11
C VAL A 152 2.00 26.12 -25.28
N GLU A 153 2.57 26.97 -26.13
CA GLU A 153 1.97 27.48 -27.35
C GLU A 153 2.32 26.61 -28.56
N VAL A 154 1.32 26.28 -29.38
CA VAL A 154 1.52 25.65 -30.69
C VAL A 154 1.92 26.71 -31.71
N LEU A 155 3.21 26.80 -32.04
CA LEU A 155 3.70 27.70 -33.10
C LEU A 155 3.43 27.12 -34.50
N LYS A 156 3.53 25.79 -34.61
CA LYS A 156 3.18 25.02 -35.80
C LYS A 156 2.73 23.63 -35.35
N ALA A 157 1.51 23.26 -35.69
CA ALA A 157 1.03 21.89 -35.50
C ALA A 157 1.93 20.92 -36.27
N GLY A 158 2.37 19.86 -35.62
CA GLY A 158 3.08 18.78 -36.29
C GLY A 158 2.13 17.82 -36.99
N THR A 159 2.64 17.04 -37.92
CA THR A 159 1.89 15.88 -38.42
C THR A 159 2.05 14.75 -37.40
N PRO A 160 0.94 14.19 -36.89
CA PRO A 160 1.01 12.94 -36.15
C PRO A 160 1.50 11.86 -37.14
N ASP A 161 2.79 11.56 -37.13
CA ASP A 161 3.40 10.23 -37.31
C ASP A 161 4.87 10.32 -37.77
N LYS A 162 5.78 9.66 -37.03
CA LYS A 162 6.99 9.09 -37.65
C LYS A 162 6.68 7.67 -38.06
N GLY A 163 6.72 7.43 -39.37
CA GLY A 163 6.50 6.11 -39.95
C GLY A 163 7.48 5.05 -39.44
N ASP A 164 6.94 4.02 -38.81
CA ASP A 164 6.80 2.71 -39.46
C ASP A 164 5.45 2.07 -39.07
N SER A 165 4.48 2.17 -40.00
CA SER A 165 3.27 1.33 -40.16
C SER A 165 2.23 1.25 -39.03
N GLY A 166 1.65 2.38 -38.64
CA GLY A 166 0.40 2.45 -37.87
C GLY A 166 0.14 3.88 -37.41
N PRO A 167 -1.11 4.25 -37.05
CA PRO A 167 -1.34 5.53 -36.36
C PRO A 167 -0.46 5.58 -35.10
N SER A 168 0.22 6.70 -34.84
CA SER A 168 0.98 6.91 -33.61
C SER A 168 0.06 6.68 -32.41
N LEU A 169 0.30 5.58 -31.70
CA LEU A 169 -0.46 5.20 -30.53
C LEU A 169 -0.05 6.11 -29.37
N GLY A 170 -1.03 6.71 -28.69
CA GLY A 170 -0.79 7.44 -27.46
C GLY A 170 -0.26 6.52 -26.35
N PRO A 171 0.32 7.08 -25.27
CA PRO A 171 0.90 6.29 -24.17
C PRO A 171 -0.05 5.26 -23.56
N ASN A 172 -1.35 5.52 -23.63
CA ASN A 172 -2.38 4.62 -23.09
C ASN A 172 -3.10 3.81 -24.17
N ASP A 173 -2.69 3.89 -25.43
CA ASP A 173 -3.35 3.21 -26.54
C ASP A 173 -2.82 1.80 -26.73
N VAL A 174 -3.71 0.90 -27.16
CA VAL A 174 -3.34 -0.50 -27.33
C VAL A 174 -2.39 -0.67 -28.51
N GLY A 175 -1.29 -1.36 -28.26
CA GLY A 175 -0.12 -1.48 -29.14
C GLY A 175 1.00 -0.50 -28.80
N TYR A 176 0.80 0.41 -27.83
CA TYR A 176 1.86 1.27 -27.33
C TYR A 176 2.95 0.44 -26.65
N GLU A 177 4.21 0.79 -26.90
CA GLU A 177 5.36 0.18 -26.28
C GLU A 177 6.53 1.18 -26.20
N ASP A 178 7.13 1.27 -25.02
CA ASP A 178 8.39 1.98 -24.80
C ASP A 178 9.29 1.22 -23.80
N ASP A 179 10.32 1.92 -23.30
CA ASP A 179 11.27 1.38 -22.32
C ASP A 179 10.63 1.20 -20.92
N ASP A 180 9.47 1.82 -20.64
CA ASP A 180 8.81 1.85 -19.34
C ASP A 180 7.65 0.87 -19.22
N TYR A 181 6.85 0.69 -20.28
CA TYR A 181 5.74 -0.25 -20.34
C TYR A 181 5.24 -0.51 -21.77
N SER A 182 4.36 -1.50 -21.93
CA SER A 182 3.53 -1.67 -23.12
C SER A 182 2.06 -1.84 -22.77
N VAL A 183 1.18 -1.56 -23.72
CA VAL A 183 -0.28 -1.65 -23.54
C VAL A 183 -0.87 -2.62 -24.56
N GLU A 184 -1.58 -3.64 -24.07
CA GLU A 184 -2.24 -4.66 -24.87
C GLU A 184 -3.73 -4.76 -24.49
N TRP A 185 -4.53 -5.46 -25.31
CA TRP A 185 -5.87 -5.85 -24.92
C TRP A 185 -5.80 -6.97 -23.89
N ALA A 186 -6.40 -6.76 -22.71
CA ALA A 186 -6.73 -7.86 -21.80
C ALA A 186 -7.99 -8.59 -22.30
N ASP A 187 -8.99 -7.80 -22.69
CA ASP A 187 -10.22 -8.24 -23.36
C ASP A 187 -10.72 -7.12 -24.27
N GLU A 188 -10.52 -7.33 -25.57
CA GLU A 188 -10.91 -6.37 -26.61
C GLU A 188 -12.44 -6.15 -26.62
N SER A 189 -13.24 -7.15 -26.24
CA SER A 189 -14.70 -7.06 -26.30
C SER A 189 -15.31 -6.14 -25.24
N SER A 190 -14.67 -6.04 -24.08
CA SER A 190 -15.04 -5.13 -23.00
C SER A 190 -14.25 -3.83 -22.99
N GLY A 191 -13.25 -3.70 -23.88
CA GLY A 191 -12.33 -2.57 -23.90
C GLY A 191 -11.33 -2.58 -22.74
N GLN A 192 -11.14 -3.72 -22.07
CA GLN A 192 -10.23 -3.86 -20.94
C GLN A 192 -8.78 -3.92 -21.43
N LYS A 193 -7.95 -3.01 -20.92
CA LYS A 193 -6.52 -2.91 -21.25
C LYS A 193 -5.64 -3.66 -20.24
N LEU A 194 -4.47 -4.08 -20.69
CA LEU A 194 -3.37 -4.63 -19.88
C LEU A 194 -2.13 -3.77 -20.07
N PHE A 195 -1.59 -3.26 -18.97
CA PHE A 195 -0.28 -2.64 -18.93
C PHE A 195 0.77 -3.69 -18.54
N LYS A 196 1.82 -3.86 -19.34
CA LYS A 196 3.00 -4.64 -19.00
C LYS A 196 4.10 -3.69 -18.53
N VAL A 197 4.30 -3.60 -17.23
CA VAL A 197 5.14 -2.59 -16.59
C VAL A 197 6.56 -3.09 -16.43
N LYS A 198 7.53 -2.26 -16.86
CA LYS A 198 8.98 -2.53 -16.83
C LYS A 198 9.69 -1.68 -15.78
N THR A 199 9.23 -0.45 -15.53
CA THR A 199 9.89 0.55 -14.68
C THR A 199 8.94 1.26 -13.72
N ALA A 200 9.50 2.06 -12.79
CA ALA A 200 8.73 2.91 -11.89
C ALA A 200 7.85 3.93 -12.65
N THR A 201 8.38 4.50 -13.74
CA THR A 201 7.61 5.39 -14.61
C THR A 201 6.41 4.68 -15.22
N GLY A 202 6.59 3.44 -15.70
CA GLY A 202 5.49 2.63 -16.24
C GLY A 202 4.45 2.28 -15.19
N LEU A 203 4.87 1.99 -13.95
CA LEU A 203 3.94 1.76 -12.83
C LEU A 203 3.10 3.00 -12.52
N ILE A 204 3.73 4.18 -12.51
CA ILE A 204 3.05 5.46 -12.30
C ILE A 204 2.08 5.76 -13.45
N ALA A 205 2.48 5.48 -14.70
CA ALA A 205 1.61 5.66 -15.88
C ALA A 205 0.35 4.80 -15.80
N TRP A 206 0.50 3.51 -15.47
CA TRP A 206 -0.65 2.64 -15.22
C TRP A 206 -1.54 3.16 -14.09
N ALA A 207 -0.95 3.56 -12.96
CA ALA A 207 -1.69 4.06 -11.82
C ALA A 207 -2.49 5.34 -12.14
N ASN A 208 -1.90 6.28 -12.89
CA ASN A 208 -2.56 7.47 -13.39
C ASN A 208 -3.71 7.14 -14.34
N TYR A 209 -3.52 6.18 -15.25
CA TYR A 209 -4.56 5.74 -16.17
C TYR A 209 -5.76 5.14 -15.43
N VAL A 210 -5.51 4.34 -14.40
CA VAL A 210 -6.55 3.79 -13.52
C VAL A 210 -7.28 4.91 -12.78
N ARG A 211 -6.56 5.85 -12.15
CA ARG A 211 -7.15 6.99 -11.42
C ARG A 211 -8.00 7.92 -12.30
N ALA A 212 -7.76 7.94 -13.61
CA ALA A 212 -8.60 8.65 -14.58
C ALA A 212 -9.98 7.99 -14.84
N GLY A 213 -10.38 7.00 -14.04
CA GLY A 213 -11.67 6.31 -14.12
C GLY A 213 -11.63 4.97 -14.83
N ASN A 214 -10.45 4.46 -15.21
CA ASN A 214 -10.29 3.17 -15.88
C ASN A 214 -10.02 2.05 -14.87
N TRP A 215 -10.92 1.93 -13.88
CA TRP A 215 -10.74 1.09 -12.69
C TRP A 215 -10.53 -0.41 -12.97
N ASN A 216 -10.94 -0.90 -14.14
CA ASN A 216 -10.79 -2.29 -14.55
C ASN A 216 -9.48 -2.58 -15.30
N THR A 217 -8.55 -1.63 -15.41
CA THR A 217 -7.31 -1.80 -16.18
C THR A 217 -6.35 -2.76 -15.50
N ASN A 218 -5.94 -3.80 -16.21
CA ASN A 218 -4.99 -4.79 -15.70
C ASN A 218 -3.55 -4.28 -15.75
N CYS A 219 -2.72 -4.78 -14.85
CA CYS A 219 -1.28 -4.58 -14.82
C CYS A 219 -0.57 -5.91 -14.62
N THR A 220 0.56 -6.10 -15.28
CA THR A 220 1.50 -7.19 -14.99
C THR A 220 2.92 -6.64 -14.97
N LEU A 221 3.67 -6.95 -13.93
CA LEU A 221 5.11 -6.63 -13.89
C LEU A 221 5.88 -7.62 -14.77
N GLU A 222 6.74 -7.11 -15.66
CA GLU A 222 7.54 -7.96 -16.55
C GLU A 222 8.66 -8.71 -15.82
N GLU A 223 9.31 -9.66 -16.51
CA GLU A 223 10.28 -10.58 -15.92
C GLU A 223 11.48 -9.87 -15.25
N GLU A 224 11.87 -8.69 -15.72
CA GLU A 224 12.99 -7.92 -15.16
C GLU A 224 12.53 -6.73 -14.28
N ALA A 225 11.22 -6.59 -14.06
CA ALA A 225 10.61 -5.41 -13.45
C ALA A 225 10.62 -5.42 -11.91
N ASN A 226 11.80 -5.39 -11.31
CA ASN A 226 11.92 -5.02 -9.89
C ASN A 226 11.90 -3.50 -9.76
N ILE A 227 10.79 -2.96 -9.26
CA ILE A 227 10.49 -1.54 -9.24
C ILE A 227 11.04 -0.91 -7.96
N ASP A 228 11.71 0.24 -8.09
CA ASP A 228 12.17 1.04 -6.95
C ASP A 228 11.42 2.39 -6.93
N LEU A 229 10.67 2.62 -5.86
CA LEU A 229 9.88 3.84 -5.62
C LEU A 229 10.53 4.77 -4.59
N THR A 230 11.74 4.48 -4.11
CA THR A 230 12.41 5.28 -3.07
C THR A 230 12.64 6.73 -3.47
N THR A 231 12.73 7.02 -4.78
CA THR A 231 12.92 8.38 -5.32
C THR A 231 11.68 8.98 -5.96
N THR A 232 10.54 8.27 -5.99
CA THR A 232 9.32 8.74 -6.68
C THR A 232 8.42 9.63 -5.81
N GLY A 233 8.75 9.76 -4.53
CA GLY A 233 7.97 10.56 -3.58
C GLY A 233 6.74 9.82 -3.05
N ASN A 234 5.69 10.56 -2.75
CA ASN A 234 4.49 10.02 -2.12
C ASN A 234 3.60 9.31 -3.15
N TRP A 235 3.25 8.05 -2.88
CA TRP A 235 2.29 7.32 -3.68
C TRP A 235 0.87 7.80 -3.40
N GLU A 236 0.12 8.05 -4.47
CA GLU A 236 -1.30 8.35 -4.41
C GLU A 236 -2.12 7.04 -4.45
N PRO A 237 -2.87 6.70 -3.40
CA PRO A 237 -3.67 5.48 -3.35
C PRO A 237 -4.61 5.33 -4.55
N ILE A 238 -4.76 4.10 -5.04
CA ILE A 238 -5.69 3.78 -6.13
C ILE A 238 -7.07 3.45 -5.58
N GLY A 239 -8.09 4.10 -6.16
CA GLY A 239 -9.48 4.00 -5.75
C GLY A 239 -9.85 5.00 -4.66
N THR A 240 -11.10 5.44 -4.63
CA THR A 240 -11.54 6.52 -3.72
C THR A 240 -12.68 6.11 -2.78
N ASP A 241 -13.51 5.16 -3.22
CA ASP A 241 -14.69 4.66 -2.53
C ASP A 241 -15.15 3.35 -3.21
N ASP A 242 -16.19 2.70 -2.66
CA ASP A 242 -16.76 1.45 -3.17
C ASP A 242 -17.15 1.47 -4.65
N ASN A 243 -17.65 2.60 -5.18
CA ASN A 243 -18.04 2.72 -6.59
C ASN A 243 -16.83 2.95 -7.51
N ASN A 244 -15.72 3.41 -6.93
CA ASN A 244 -14.47 3.75 -7.59
C ASN A 244 -13.33 2.85 -7.10
N ALA A 245 -13.65 1.62 -6.68
CA ALA A 245 -12.66 0.64 -6.27
C ALA A 245 -11.90 0.10 -7.49
N TYR A 246 -10.62 -0.27 -7.30
CA TYR A 246 -9.88 -0.98 -8.35
C TYR A 246 -10.57 -2.33 -8.64
N THR A 247 -10.90 -2.61 -9.90
CA THR A 247 -11.62 -3.82 -10.33
C THR A 247 -10.84 -4.67 -11.33
N GLY A 248 -9.63 -4.22 -11.71
CA GLY A 248 -8.74 -4.95 -12.60
C GLY A 248 -7.96 -6.06 -11.90
N ILE A 249 -6.97 -6.59 -12.61
CA ILE A 249 -5.98 -7.56 -12.12
C ILE A 249 -4.61 -6.87 -12.05
N PHE A 250 -4.04 -6.77 -10.87
CA PHE A 250 -2.65 -6.41 -10.65
C PHE A 250 -1.84 -7.69 -10.37
N ASP A 251 -1.09 -8.17 -11.36
CA ASP A 251 -0.21 -9.33 -11.24
C ASP A 251 1.24 -8.86 -11.07
N GLY A 252 1.76 -8.98 -9.85
CA GLY A 252 3.16 -8.72 -9.56
C GLY A 252 4.10 -9.71 -10.23
N ASN A 253 3.62 -10.85 -10.75
CA ASN A 253 4.41 -11.85 -11.48
C ASN A 253 5.67 -12.30 -10.72
N GLY A 254 5.58 -12.36 -9.39
CA GLY A 254 6.69 -12.70 -8.48
C GLY A 254 7.75 -11.61 -8.34
N LYS A 255 7.48 -10.38 -8.77
CA LYS A 255 8.40 -9.24 -8.69
C LYS A 255 8.21 -8.41 -7.44
N THR A 256 9.19 -7.55 -7.19
CA THR A 256 9.24 -6.68 -6.02
C THR A 256 9.04 -5.22 -6.42
N ILE A 257 8.23 -4.50 -5.65
CA ILE A 257 8.21 -3.04 -5.59
C ILE A 257 8.83 -2.64 -4.26
N THR A 258 9.90 -1.84 -4.29
CA THR A 258 10.64 -1.40 -3.09
C THR A 258 10.34 0.06 -2.78
N GLY A 259 10.23 0.41 -1.50
CA GLY A 259 10.20 1.80 -1.05
C GLY A 259 8.88 2.53 -1.26
N LEU A 260 7.77 1.81 -1.42
CA LEU A 260 6.43 2.41 -1.49
C LEU A 260 6.21 3.31 -0.26
N THR A 261 5.98 4.61 -0.49
CA THR A 261 5.82 5.58 0.60
C THR A 261 4.46 6.27 0.51
N ILE A 262 3.66 6.23 1.58
CA ILE A 262 2.36 6.93 1.67
C ILE A 262 2.29 7.69 2.99
N ASN A 263 2.32 9.01 2.91
CA ASN A 263 2.34 9.92 4.04
C ASN A 263 1.27 11.00 3.90
N ASN A 264 0.74 11.45 5.05
CA ASN A 264 -0.09 12.64 5.17
C ASN A 264 -1.30 12.68 4.22
N VAL A 265 -2.00 11.55 4.08
CA VAL A 265 -3.26 11.50 3.32
C VAL A 265 -4.38 12.26 4.03
N SER A 266 -5.45 12.60 3.30
CA SER A 266 -6.62 13.28 3.85
C SER A 266 -7.34 12.48 4.96
N GLU A 267 -8.15 13.17 5.76
CA GLU A 267 -8.97 12.52 6.79
C GLU A 267 -10.07 11.63 6.19
N ASN A 268 -10.45 10.59 6.93
CA ASN A 268 -11.57 9.68 6.65
C ASN A 268 -11.45 8.90 5.32
N VAL A 269 -10.23 8.66 4.86
CA VAL A 269 -9.95 7.81 3.69
C VAL A 269 -9.44 6.43 4.10
N ASN A 270 -9.37 5.53 3.12
CA ASN A 270 -8.64 4.27 3.22
C ASN A 270 -7.24 4.45 2.61
N VAL A 271 -6.25 3.76 3.16
CA VAL A 271 -4.84 3.96 2.78
C VAL A 271 -4.15 2.65 2.47
N GLY A 272 -3.52 2.61 1.30
CA GLY A 272 -2.64 1.56 0.82
C GLY A 272 -2.19 1.85 -0.61
N MET A 273 -1.43 0.94 -1.22
CA MET A 273 -1.19 1.02 -2.68
C MET A 273 -2.53 1.18 -3.42
N PHE A 274 -3.54 0.45 -2.96
CA PHE A 274 -4.95 0.67 -3.24
C PHE A 274 -5.66 1.20 -1.98
N ALA A 275 -6.46 2.26 -2.09
CA ALA A 275 -7.38 2.59 -1.00
C ALA A 275 -8.53 1.58 -0.94
N TYR A 276 -9.09 1.22 -2.10
CA TYR A 276 -10.17 0.25 -2.25
C TYR A 276 -9.85 -0.73 -3.38
N ASN A 277 -9.89 -2.04 -3.08
CA ASN A 277 -9.73 -3.11 -4.07
C ASN A 277 -10.99 -3.98 -4.15
N ASN A 278 -11.63 -4.06 -5.31
CA ASN A 278 -12.66 -5.04 -5.66
C ASN A 278 -12.21 -5.95 -6.83
N GLY A 279 -10.93 -5.91 -7.17
CA GLY A 279 -10.28 -6.68 -8.22
C GLY A 279 -9.42 -7.80 -7.63
N ILE A 280 -8.34 -8.11 -8.34
CA ILE A 280 -7.37 -9.14 -7.94
C ILE A 280 -5.99 -8.49 -7.83
N VAL A 281 -5.34 -8.61 -6.67
CA VAL A 281 -3.93 -8.28 -6.49
C VAL A 281 -3.19 -9.57 -6.15
N LYS A 282 -2.16 -9.92 -6.94
CA LYS A 282 -1.48 -11.20 -6.74
C LYS A 282 0.01 -11.21 -7.04
N ASN A 283 0.72 -12.19 -6.47
CA ASN A 283 2.12 -12.51 -6.78
C ASN A 283 3.08 -11.31 -6.65
N LEU A 284 2.92 -10.50 -5.61
CA LEU A 284 3.63 -9.23 -5.47
C LEU A 284 4.41 -9.17 -4.15
N THR A 285 5.66 -8.73 -4.19
CA THR A 285 6.38 -8.32 -2.97
C THR A 285 6.41 -6.80 -2.87
N LEU A 286 5.88 -6.23 -1.79
CA LEU A 286 6.06 -4.82 -1.42
C LEU A 286 7.13 -4.74 -0.32
N ASN A 287 8.37 -4.45 -0.71
CA ASN A 287 9.51 -4.41 0.19
C ASN A 287 9.75 -3.00 0.74
N GLU A 288 10.06 -2.87 2.02
CA GLU A 288 10.42 -1.60 2.67
C GLU A 288 9.35 -0.51 2.48
N ALA A 289 8.07 -0.88 2.53
CA ALA A 289 6.99 0.07 2.45
C ALA A 289 6.90 0.94 3.71
N THR A 290 6.56 2.21 3.57
CA THR A 290 6.38 3.15 4.68
C THR A 290 5.05 3.85 4.56
N ILE A 291 4.14 3.57 5.48
CA ILE A 291 2.89 4.31 5.62
C ILE A 291 2.90 5.06 6.95
N LYS A 292 2.82 6.40 6.88
CA LYS A 292 2.70 7.25 8.07
C LYS A 292 1.53 8.22 7.94
N ASN A 293 0.52 8.03 8.76
CA ASN A 293 -0.64 8.93 8.82
C ASN A 293 -0.91 9.38 10.25
N ASP A 294 -0.83 10.70 10.42
CA ASP A 294 -1.13 11.39 11.68
C ASP A 294 -2.57 11.92 11.74
N LEU A 295 -3.33 11.75 10.65
CA LEU A 295 -4.75 12.11 10.53
C LEU A 295 -5.65 10.88 10.70
N SER A 296 -6.90 11.11 11.15
CA SER A 296 -7.90 10.06 11.33
C SER A 296 -8.26 9.45 9.98
N VAL A 297 -8.00 8.16 9.80
CA VAL A 297 -8.32 7.39 8.58
C VAL A 297 -9.10 6.14 8.98
N ASN A 298 -9.84 5.57 8.03
CA ASN A 298 -10.74 4.46 8.33
C ASN A 298 -9.96 3.14 8.42
N SER A 299 -9.23 2.81 7.35
CA SER A 299 -8.48 1.56 7.23
C SER A 299 -7.12 1.79 6.58
N VAL A 300 -6.07 1.14 7.09
CA VAL A 300 -4.69 1.26 6.61
C VAL A 300 -4.07 -0.11 6.41
N GLY A 301 -3.58 -0.39 5.20
CA GLY A 301 -2.74 -1.55 4.90
C GLY A 301 -1.76 -1.25 3.76
N ILE A 302 -0.62 -1.94 3.73
CA ILE A 302 0.42 -1.67 2.71
C ILE A 302 -0.12 -1.97 1.30
N VAL A 303 -0.76 -3.13 1.13
CA VAL A 303 -1.39 -3.48 -0.15
C VAL A 303 -2.67 -2.68 -0.31
N VAL A 304 -3.54 -2.70 0.70
CA VAL A 304 -4.86 -2.07 0.59
C VAL A 304 -5.38 -1.50 1.90
N GLY A 305 -6.10 -0.38 1.83
CA GLY A 305 -6.91 0.10 2.94
C GLY A 305 -8.10 -0.81 3.20
N GLU A 306 -8.99 -0.96 2.21
CA GLU A 306 -10.14 -1.87 2.25
C GLU A 306 -10.21 -2.84 1.06
N ASN A 307 -10.25 -4.14 1.36
CA ASN A 307 -10.36 -5.20 0.36
C ASN A 307 -11.80 -5.72 0.24
N LEU A 308 -12.43 -5.55 -0.91
CA LEU A 308 -13.68 -6.21 -1.33
C LEU A 308 -13.41 -7.40 -2.28
N GLY A 309 -12.20 -7.45 -2.86
CA GLY A 309 -11.79 -8.41 -3.88
C GLY A 309 -10.89 -9.54 -3.35
N THR A 310 -9.90 -9.94 -4.16
CA THR A 310 -8.95 -11.00 -3.83
C THR A 310 -7.53 -10.46 -3.73
N ILE A 311 -6.82 -10.84 -2.67
CA ILE A 311 -5.38 -10.67 -2.52
C ILE A 311 -4.75 -12.05 -2.33
N THR A 312 -3.77 -12.41 -3.17
CA THR A 312 -3.18 -13.76 -3.11
C THR A 312 -1.70 -13.80 -3.46
N GLY A 313 -0.88 -14.51 -2.68
CA GLY A 313 0.55 -14.63 -2.97
C GLY A 313 1.31 -13.30 -2.83
N CYS A 314 0.89 -12.44 -1.90
CA CYS A 314 1.51 -11.13 -1.68
C CYS A 314 2.31 -11.10 -0.38
N SER A 315 3.54 -10.58 -0.43
CA SER A 315 4.42 -10.43 0.73
C SER A 315 4.75 -8.96 0.95
N VAL A 316 4.68 -8.50 2.20
CA VAL A 316 4.97 -7.11 2.55
C VAL A 316 6.01 -7.00 3.66
N SER A 317 6.84 -5.95 3.61
CA SER A 317 7.75 -5.57 4.69
C SER A 317 7.76 -4.06 4.88
N GLY A 318 8.27 -3.60 6.03
CA GLY A 318 8.37 -2.19 6.36
C GLY A 318 7.46 -1.75 7.51
N THR A 319 6.98 -0.51 7.46
CA THR A 319 6.35 0.15 8.63
C THR A 319 5.00 0.77 8.29
N VAL A 320 4.01 0.50 9.14
CA VAL A 320 2.71 1.16 9.16
C VAL A 320 2.53 1.85 10.51
N SER A 321 2.42 3.18 10.50
CA SER A 321 2.24 4.01 11.68
C SER A 321 1.01 4.89 11.52
N HIS A 322 -0.04 4.58 12.27
CA HIS A 322 -1.27 5.36 12.38
C HIS A 322 -1.40 5.93 13.79
N THR A 323 -1.16 7.25 13.94
CA THR A 323 -1.09 7.88 15.27
C THR A 323 -2.38 8.58 15.69
N ALA A 324 -3.36 8.68 14.79
CA ALA A 324 -4.69 9.15 15.14
C ALA A 324 -5.49 8.03 15.84
N THR A 325 -6.43 8.45 16.69
CA THR A 325 -7.25 7.52 17.48
C THR A 325 -8.29 6.83 16.61
N GLY A 326 -8.26 5.49 16.53
CA GLY A 326 -9.29 4.68 15.88
C GLY A 326 -8.83 4.03 14.57
N GLY A 327 -9.78 3.45 13.82
CA GLY A 327 -9.50 2.78 12.54
C GLY A 327 -9.01 1.34 12.65
N ALA A 328 -8.81 0.71 11.50
CA ALA A 328 -8.29 -0.65 11.33
C ALA A 328 -6.94 -0.62 10.61
N VAL A 329 -5.92 -1.23 11.21
CA VAL A 329 -4.53 -1.15 10.70
C VAL A 329 -3.97 -2.55 10.55
N GLY A 330 -3.53 -2.90 9.33
CA GLY A 330 -2.89 -4.17 9.02
C GLY A 330 -1.62 -4.00 8.20
N GLY A 331 -0.79 -5.04 8.15
CA GLY A 331 0.34 -5.08 7.23
C GLY A 331 -0.10 -5.15 5.77
N VAL A 332 -1.03 -6.04 5.44
CA VAL A 332 -1.55 -6.23 4.07
C VAL A 332 -2.80 -5.39 3.86
N ALA A 333 -3.81 -5.56 4.74
CA ALA A 333 -5.11 -4.91 4.61
C ALA A 333 -5.53 -4.22 5.91
N GLY A 334 -6.06 -3.00 5.83
CA GLY A 334 -6.69 -2.39 6.98
C GLY A 334 -7.98 -3.11 7.35
N SER A 335 -8.92 -3.16 6.40
CA SER A 335 -10.16 -3.94 6.49
C SER A 335 -10.26 -4.93 5.34
N ASN A 336 -10.71 -6.14 5.62
CA ASN A 336 -10.92 -7.18 4.62
C ASN A 336 -12.38 -7.64 4.61
N TYR A 337 -13.09 -7.38 3.51
CA TYR A 337 -14.43 -7.85 3.13
C TYR A 337 -14.40 -8.85 1.95
N GLY A 338 -13.21 -9.33 1.60
CA GLY A 338 -12.98 -10.25 0.51
C GLY A 338 -12.10 -11.42 0.92
N THR A 339 -11.27 -11.90 -0.01
CA THR A 339 -10.39 -13.06 0.21
C THR A 339 -8.94 -12.64 0.30
N ILE A 340 -8.22 -13.11 1.32
CA ILE A 340 -6.77 -12.96 1.48
C ILE A 340 -6.16 -14.36 1.67
N THR A 341 -5.27 -14.75 0.76
CA THR A 341 -4.68 -16.10 0.74
C THR A 341 -3.19 -16.05 0.47
N ASP A 342 -2.40 -16.97 1.03
CA ASP A 342 -0.97 -17.09 0.71
C ASP A 342 -0.20 -15.76 0.87
N CYS A 343 -0.58 -14.94 1.85
CA CYS A 343 -0.01 -13.60 2.05
C CYS A 343 0.84 -13.54 3.32
N SER A 344 1.86 -12.68 3.30
CA SER A 344 2.76 -12.54 4.44
C SER A 344 3.17 -11.12 4.78
N MET A 345 3.52 -10.90 6.05
CA MET A 345 4.29 -9.74 6.48
C MET A 345 5.55 -10.17 7.21
N GLU A 346 6.70 -9.61 6.83
CA GLU A 346 7.99 -9.94 7.42
C GLU A 346 8.81 -8.69 7.76
N ASN A 347 9.55 -8.74 8.88
CA ASN A 347 10.55 -7.72 9.26
C ASN A 347 9.99 -6.28 9.26
N GLY A 348 9.04 -6.00 10.15
CA GLY A 348 8.34 -4.72 10.12
C GLY A 348 7.60 -4.34 11.39
N SER A 349 6.80 -3.28 11.30
CA SER A 349 5.93 -2.84 12.39
C SER A 349 4.58 -2.36 11.90
N VAL A 350 3.54 -2.67 12.67
CA VAL A 350 2.17 -2.20 12.47
C VAL A 350 1.68 -1.60 13.78
N ILE A 351 1.56 -0.27 13.82
CA ILE A 351 1.29 0.49 15.04
C ILE A 351 0.08 1.39 14.80
N GLY A 352 -0.95 1.22 15.63
CA GLY A 352 -2.15 2.07 15.66
C GLY A 352 -2.44 2.59 17.07
N ASP A 353 -2.83 3.86 17.19
CA ASP A 353 -3.27 4.43 18.48
C ASP A 353 -4.76 4.19 18.72
N ASN A 354 -5.09 3.48 19.79
CA ASN A 354 -6.45 3.05 20.12
C ASN A 354 -7.21 2.35 18.95
N SER A 355 -6.49 1.81 17.98
CA SER A 355 -7.02 1.15 16.78
C SER A 355 -7.18 -0.36 16.97
N THR A 356 -7.85 -0.99 16.02
CA THR A 356 -7.79 -2.44 15.83
C THR A 356 -6.60 -2.76 14.92
N VAL A 357 -5.65 -3.56 15.41
CA VAL A 357 -4.36 -3.73 14.73
C VAL A 357 -4.00 -5.20 14.58
N GLY A 358 -3.74 -5.62 13.34
CA GLY A 358 -3.20 -6.95 13.03
C GLY A 358 -1.86 -6.85 12.35
N GLY A 359 -0.98 -7.83 12.54
CA GLY A 359 0.25 -7.91 11.74
C GLY A 359 -0.03 -8.04 10.24
N LEU A 360 -1.15 -8.66 9.85
CA LEU A 360 -1.57 -8.79 8.46
C LEU A 360 -2.87 -8.00 8.17
N ILE A 361 -3.90 -8.17 9.00
CA ILE A 361 -5.24 -7.59 8.77
C ILE A 361 -5.72 -6.86 10.03
N GLY A 362 -6.10 -5.59 9.92
CA GLY A 362 -6.66 -4.85 11.05
C GLY A 362 -8.01 -5.40 11.50
N LEU A 363 -8.99 -5.37 10.58
CA LEU A 363 -10.37 -5.78 10.81
C LEU A 363 -10.84 -6.73 9.71
N ASN A 364 -11.49 -7.82 10.11
CA ASN A 364 -12.18 -8.75 9.22
C ASN A 364 -13.67 -8.74 9.61
N PRO A 365 -14.53 -7.95 8.93
CA PRO A 365 -15.90 -7.69 9.36
C PRO A 365 -16.98 -8.44 8.59
N SER A 366 -16.67 -9.29 7.60
CA SER A 366 -17.69 -10.03 6.84
C SER A 366 -17.26 -11.46 6.47
N THR A 367 -18.02 -12.16 5.62
CA THR A 367 -17.87 -13.59 5.28
C THR A 367 -16.60 -13.87 4.48
N ASP A 368 -15.46 -13.70 5.14
CA ASP A 368 -14.16 -13.55 4.52
C ASP A 368 -13.29 -14.76 4.78
N ILE A 369 -12.42 -15.06 3.82
CA ILE A 369 -11.46 -16.15 3.89
C ILE A 369 -10.09 -15.54 4.11
N VAL A 370 -9.47 -15.90 5.22
CA VAL A 370 -8.05 -15.68 5.49
C VAL A 370 -7.40 -17.05 5.60
N ASP A 371 -6.56 -17.42 4.64
CA ASP A 371 -6.05 -18.78 4.52
C ASP A 371 -4.58 -18.82 4.13
N ASN A 372 -3.79 -19.70 4.76
CA ASN A 372 -2.36 -19.86 4.53
C ASN A 372 -1.54 -18.55 4.62
N CYS A 373 -1.82 -17.70 5.61
CA CYS A 373 -1.12 -16.43 5.76
C CYS A 373 -0.18 -16.43 6.97
N HIS A 374 0.92 -15.68 6.89
CA HIS A 374 1.91 -15.67 7.96
C HIS A 374 2.54 -14.32 8.29
N VAL A 375 2.97 -14.17 9.53
CA VAL A 375 3.66 -12.97 10.02
C VAL A 375 4.93 -13.38 10.76
N SER A 376 6.08 -12.81 10.38
CA SER A 376 7.39 -13.13 10.97
C SER A 376 8.20 -11.89 11.33
N ASN A 377 8.73 -11.83 12.56
CA ASN A 377 9.55 -10.71 13.03
C ASN A 377 8.85 -9.33 12.93
N VAL A 378 7.55 -9.28 13.26
CA VAL A 378 6.75 -8.04 13.22
C VAL A 378 6.38 -7.58 14.62
N THR A 379 6.49 -6.27 14.84
CA THR A 379 5.95 -5.61 16.04
C THR A 379 4.55 -5.08 15.77
N VAL A 380 3.56 -5.56 16.51
CA VAL A 380 2.15 -5.15 16.40
C VAL A 380 1.73 -4.42 17.67
N GLN A 381 1.17 -3.23 17.54
CA GLN A 381 0.67 -2.45 18.68
C GLN A 381 -0.68 -1.80 18.39
N GLY A 382 -1.67 -2.02 19.27
CA GLY A 382 -3.02 -1.46 19.13
C GLY A 382 -3.86 -1.53 20.41
N SER A 383 -5.15 -1.21 20.29
CA SER A 383 -6.15 -1.43 21.36
C SER A 383 -6.59 -2.89 21.41
N ALA A 384 -7.08 -3.39 20.27
CA ALA A 384 -7.26 -4.81 19.99
C ALA A 384 -6.15 -5.24 19.03
N ALA A 385 -5.14 -5.92 19.57
CA ALA A 385 -3.94 -6.31 18.82
C ALA A 385 -3.91 -7.81 18.56
N GLY A 386 -3.75 -8.22 17.30
CA GLY A 386 -3.48 -9.61 16.95
C GLY A 386 -2.19 -9.73 16.16
N GLY A 387 -1.38 -10.75 16.42
CA GLY A 387 -0.17 -10.96 15.61
C GLY A 387 -0.47 -11.14 14.12
N LEU A 388 -1.66 -11.67 13.77
CA LEU A 388 -2.16 -11.80 12.41
C LEU A 388 -3.34 -10.86 12.15
N VAL A 389 -4.43 -11.01 12.93
CA VAL A 389 -5.69 -10.26 12.74
C VAL A 389 -6.07 -9.50 14.02
N GLY A 390 -6.31 -8.20 13.93
CA GLY A 390 -6.71 -7.40 15.09
C GLY A 390 -8.10 -7.83 15.62
N GLU A 391 -9.11 -7.79 14.77
CA GLU A 391 -10.47 -8.22 15.11
C GLU A 391 -11.12 -9.03 13.98
N ASN A 392 -11.64 -10.20 14.33
CA ASN A 392 -12.43 -11.06 13.47
C ASN A 392 -13.89 -10.97 13.92
N ALA A 393 -14.69 -10.11 13.27
CA ALA A 393 -15.89 -9.53 13.88
C ALA A 393 -17.21 -10.27 13.57
N THR A 394 -17.21 -11.38 12.81
CA THR A 394 -18.44 -12.16 12.59
C THR A 394 -18.22 -13.66 12.66
N PHE A 395 -19.29 -14.38 13.00
CA PHE A 395 -19.32 -15.84 13.12
C PHE A 395 -19.16 -16.59 11.79
N GLN A 396 -19.27 -15.88 10.66
CA GLN A 396 -19.14 -16.48 9.33
C GLN A 396 -17.70 -16.41 8.79
N ASN A 397 -16.82 -15.71 9.49
CA ASN A 397 -15.45 -15.51 9.09
C ASN A 397 -14.62 -16.75 9.42
N SER A 398 -13.66 -17.09 8.56
CA SER A 398 -12.73 -18.18 8.79
C SER A 398 -11.29 -17.71 8.62
N ILE A 399 -10.49 -17.93 9.66
CA ILE A 399 -9.03 -17.78 9.63
C ILE A 399 -8.45 -19.19 9.74
N THR A 400 -7.86 -19.69 8.67
CA THR A 400 -7.42 -21.09 8.58
C THR A 400 -5.96 -21.22 8.19
N GLY A 401 -5.20 -22.10 8.86
CA GLY A 401 -3.84 -22.45 8.45
C GLY A 401 -2.85 -21.28 8.51
N CYS A 402 -3.07 -20.32 9.41
CA CYS A 402 -2.25 -19.11 9.49
C CYS A 402 -1.34 -19.11 10.73
N TRP A 403 -0.19 -18.46 10.64
CA TRP A 403 0.75 -18.45 11.76
C TRP A 403 1.50 -17.15 11.99
N VAL A 404 1.99 -17.01 13.22
CA VAL A 404 2.82 -15.88 13.64
C VAL A 404 4.06 -16.40 14.35
N GLU A 405 5.22 -15.90 13.97
CA GLU A 405 6.49 -16.30 14.57
C GLU A 405 7.39 -15.11 14.89
N ASN A 406 8.14 -15.19 15.98
CA ASN A 406 9.17 -14.20 16.35
C ASN A 406 8.66 -12.75 16.47
N GLY A 407 7.34 -12.55 16.60
CA GLY A 407 6.70 -11.24 16.67
C GLY A 407 6.48 -10.76 18.10
N SER A 408 6.21 -9.47 18.26
CA SER A 408 5.73 -8.90 19.53
C SER A 408 4.35 -8.30 19.34
N VAL A 409 3.40 -8.66 20.20
CA VAL A 409 2.02 -8.18 20.13
C VAL A 409 1.69 -7.42 21.40
N THR A 410 1.37 -6.14 21.27
CA THR A 410 1.08 -5.24 22.38
C THR A 410 -0.32 -4.66 22.28
N GLY A 411 -1.20 -5.02 23.23
CA GLY A 411 -2.59 -4.56 23.25
C GLY A 411 -2.93 -3.75 24.51
N SER A 412 -3.68 -2.66 24.37
CA SER A 412 -4.16 -1.89 25.52
C SER A 412 -5.47 -2.42 26.11
N ALA A 413 -6.37 -2.92 25.26
CA ALA A 413 -7.63 -3.56 25.65
C ALA A 413 -7.54 -5.10 25.56
N CYS A 414 -7.02 -5.64 24.46
CA CYS A 414 -6.76 -7.08 24.34
C CYS A 414 -5.63 -7.37 23.37
N ALA A 415 -4.90 -8.46 23.59
CA ALA A 415 -3.89 -8.94 22.66
C ALA A 415 -3.95 -10.46 22.48
N GLY A 416 -3.87 -10.94 21.24
CA GLY A 416 -3.71 -12.35 20.92
C GLY A 416 -2.52 -12.60 20.02
N GLY A 417 -1.82 -13.71 20.22
CA GLY A 417 -0.69 -14.06 19.35
C GLY A 417 -1.10 -14.24 17.89
N VAL A 418 -2.33 -14.69 17.62
CA VAL A 418 -2.91 -14.75 16.26
C VAL A 418 -3.99 -13.68 16.11
N VAL A 419 -5.01 -13.68 16.98
CA VAL A 419 -6.18 -12.79 16.86
C VAL A 419 -6.43 -11.97 18.13
N GLY A 420 -6.59 -10.66 18.03
CA GLY A 420 -6.90 -9.82 19.19
C GLY A 420 -8.28 -10.12 19.78
N ARG A 421 -9.34 -9.91 18.97
CA ARG A 421 -10.74 -10.27 19.31
C ARG A 421 -11.34 -11.18 18.24
N ASN A 422 -12.03 -12.23 18.67
CA ASN A 422 -12.61 -13.22 17.77
C ASN A 422 -14.11 -13.51 18.02
N GLU A 423 -14.91 -13.36 16.97
CA GLU A 423 -16.31 -13.78 16.86
C GLU A 423 -16.52 -14.91 15.84
N GLY A 424 -15.51 -15.18 15.00
CA GLY A 424 -15.52 -16.19 13.93
C GLY A 424 -14.79 -17.48 14.27
N GLU A 425 -14.44 -18.23 13.24
CA GLU A 425 -13.68 -19.48 13.37
C GLU A 425 -12.18 -19.26 13.12
N ILE A 426 -11.36 -19.80 14.01
CA ILE A 426 -9.91 -19.90 13.88
C ILE A 426 -9.56 -21.38 13.87
N ILE A 427 -8.94 -21.85 12.79
CA ILE A 427 -8.68 -23.27 12.56
C ILE A 427 -7.23 -23.49 12.13
N ALA A 428 -6.53 -24.44 12.74
CA ALA A 428 -5.17 -24.79 12.35
C ALA A 428 -4.18 -23.60 12.40
N CYS A 429 -4.32 -22.70 13.37
CA CYS A 429 -3.48 -21.50 13.49
C CYS A 429 -2.56 -21.53 14.71
N TYR A 430 -1.41 -20.86 14.64
CA TYR A 430 -0.48 -20.84 15.75
C TYR A 430 0.35 -19.57 15.93
N HIS A 431 0.87 -19.37 17.14
CA HIS A 431 1.83 -18.33 17.46
C HIS A 431 3.01 -18.89 18.25
N ILE A 432 4.23 -18.70 17.76
CA ILE A 432 5.45 -19.22 18.39
C ILE A 432 6.56 -18.18 18.53
N ASN A 433 7.45 -18.40 19.49
CA ASN A 433 8.70 -17.62 19.66
C ASN A 433 8.50 -16.10 19.76
N GLY A 434 7.29 -15.65 20.08
CA GLY A 434 6.93 -14.25 20.21
C GLY A 434 6.51 -13.88 21.63
N SER A 435 6.26 -12.59 21.84
CA SER A 435 5.80 -12.05 23.12
C SER A 435 4.44 -11.39 22.98
N ILE A 436 3.63 -11.50 24.03
CA ILE A 436 2.32 -10.86 24.13
C ILE A 436 2.32 -10.01 25.39
N SER A 437 2.13 -8.70 25.23
CA SER A 437 2.25 -7.75 26.32
C SER A 437 1.11 -6.74 26.34
N ARG A 438 0.99 -6.07 27.47
CA ARG A 438 0.01 -5.01 27.69
C ARG A 438 0.64 -3.63 27.52
N SER A 439 -0.06 -2.74 26.84
CA SER A 439 0.17 -1.30 26.95
C SER A 439 -0.87 -0.64 27.86
N GLY A 440 -0.43 0.27 28.72
CA GLY A 440 -1.31 1.06 29.58
C GLY A 440 -2.01 0.30 30.72
N SER A 441 -3.08 0.90 31.25
CA SER A 441 -3.66 0.56 32.56
C SER A 441 -5.17 0.21 32.53
N ALA A 442 -5.72 -0.21 31.38
CA ALA A 442 -7.15 -0.56 31.26
C ALA A 442 -7.60 -1.64 32.28
N SER A 443 -8.74 -1.43 32.94
CA SER A 443 -9.21 -2.24 34.08
C SER A 443 -9.67 -3.66 33.72
N SER A 444 -9.98 -3.92 32.45
CA SER A 444 -10.40 -5.21 31.94
C SER A 444 -9.70 -5.51 30.61
N SER A 445 -8.55 -6.16 30.68
CA SER A 445 -7.76 -6.47 29.49
C SER A 445 -7.49 -7.97 29.35
N ALA A 446 -7.67 -8.51 28.14
CA ALA A 446 -7.60 -9.94 27.86
C ALA A 446 -6.42 -10.31 26.95
N PHE A 447 -5.57 -11.23 27.40
CA PHE A 447 -4.32 -11.60 26.73
C PHE A 447 -4.22 -13.11 26.55
N GLY A 448 -4.09 -13.57 25.31
CA GLY A 448 -4.04 -15.00 25.00
C GLY A 448 -2.96 -15.37 24.01
N GLY A 449 -2.35 -16.54 24.18
CA GLY A 449 -1.34 -17.04 23.25
C GLY A 449 -1.81 -17.16 21.80
N VAL A 450 -3.08 -17.48 21.58
CA VAL A 450 -3.73 -17.51 20.26
C VAL A 450 -4.72 -16.36 20.13
N ALA A 451 -5.71 -16.26 21.03
CA ALA A 451 -6.75 -15.25 20.97
C ALA A 451 -6.82 -14.41 22.25
N GLY A 452 -6.83 -13.08 22.14
CA GLY A 452 -7.00 -12.21 23.31
C GLY A 452 -8.37 -12.38 23.95
N ASN A 453 -9.42 -12.08 23.19
CA ASN A 453 -10.81 -12.22 23.61
C ASN A 453 -11.60 -13.03 22.59
N ASN A 454 -12.08 -14.20 22.99
CA ASN A 454 -13.00 -15.02 22.21
C ASN A 454 -14.44 -14.72 22.69
N THR A 455 -15.22 -14.05 21.86
CA THR A 455 -16.54 -13.51 22.19
C THR A 455 -17.65 -14.42 21.65
N VAL A 456 -18.88 -13.91 21.50
CA VAL A 456 -20.06 -14.73 21.17
C VAL A 456 -19.86 -15.36 19.80
N ASN A 457 -20.05 -16.69 19.70
CA ASN A 457 -19.84 -17.54 18.52
C ASN A 457 -18.40 -17.83 18.12
N GLY A 458 -17.41 -17.21 18.77
CA GLY A 458 -16.00 -17.43 18.44
C GLY A 458 -15.58 -18.88 18.68
N LYS A 459 -14.96 -19.51 17.68
CA LYS A 459 -14.46 -20.89 17.77
C LYS A 459 -12.96 -20.93 17.53
N LEU A 460 -12.26 -21.69 18.35
CA LEU A 460 -10.87 -22.07 18.13
C LEU A 460 -10.80 -23.58 17.97
N THR A 461 -10.23 -24.06 16.87
CA THR A 461 -10.06 -25.49 16.58
C THR A 461 -8.63 -25.75 16.15
N ALA A 462 -7.98 -26.74 16.75
CA ALA A 462 -6.63 -27.15 16.36
C ALA A 462 -5.62 -25.97 16.34
N CYS A 463 -5.61 -25.15 17.39
CA CYS A 463 -4.72 -23.99 17.48
C CYS A 463 -3.73 -24.13 18.62
N TYR A 464 -2.53 -23.56 18.52
CA TYR A 464 -1.61 -23.59 19.65
C TYR A 464 -0.72 -22.36 19.79
N HIS A 465 -0.14 -22.23 20.97
CA HIS A 465 0.89 -21.23 21.26
C HIS A 465 2.11 -21.88 21.90
N SER A 466 3.31 -21.52 21.45
CA SER A 466 4.58 -21.89 22.09
C SER A 466 5.40 -20.64 22.41
N GLY A 467 5.54 -20.30 23.70
CA GLY A 467 6.30 -19.13 24.12
C GLY A 467 6.12 -18.81 25.59
N SER A 468 7.12 -18.16 26.20
CA SER A 468 7.11 -17.88 27.65
C SER A 468 6.46 -16.55 28.02
N ASP A 469 6.43 -15.58 27.11
CA ASP A 469 6.28 -14.18 27.46
C ASP A 469 4.87 -13.66 27.19
N ILE A 470 3.91 -14.15 27.99
CA ILE A 470 2.57 -13.53 28.08
C ILE A 470 2.50 -12.68 29.36
N SER A 471 2.70 -11.38 29.20
CA SER A 471 2.71 -10.38 30.28
C SER A 471 1.42 -9.55 30.28
N GLY A 472 0.28 -10.24 30.36
CA GLY A 472 -1.06 -9.63 30.38
C GLY A 472 -1.48 -9.03 31.73
N SER A 473 -2.65 -8.38 31.76
CA SER A 473 -3.23 -7.82 33.01
C SER A 473 -3.52 -8.91 34.05
N THR A 474 -3.67 -8.52 35.31
CA THR A 474 -3.95 -9.42 36.44
C THR A 474 -5.28 -10.18 36.34
N ASN A 475 -6.17 -9.83 35.40
CA ASN A 475 -7.55 -10.32 35.41
C ASN A 475 -7.81 -11.44 34.38
N TYR A 476 -7.27 -11.35 33.14
CA TYR A 476 -7.65 -12.26 32.04
C TYR A 476 -6.45 -12.62 31.15
N THR A 477 -5.56 -13.50 31.63
CA THR A 477 -4.39 -13.96 30.86
C THR A 477 -4.39 -15.49 30.73
N GLY A 478 -4.26 -16.01 29.50
CA GLY A 478 -4.24 -17.45 29.23
C GLY A 478 -3.25 -17.88 28.16
N GLY A 479 -2.75 -19.11 28.24
CA GLY A 479 -1.81 -19.68 27.28
C GLY A 479 -2.37 -19.87 25.87
N VAL A 480 -3.70 -19.99 25.72
CA VAL A 480 -4.40 -20.04 24.43
C VAL A 480 -5.33 -18.85 24.29
N VAL A 481 -6.24 -18.66 25.26
CA VAL A 481 -7.25 -17.58 25.21
C VAL A 481 -7.21 -16.73 26.46
N GLY A 482 -7.17 -15.41 26.34
CA GLY A 482 -7.24 -14.52 27.50
C GLY A 482 -8.60 -14.58 28.19
N ASN A 483 -9.66 -14.32 27.43
CA ASN A 483 -11.04 -14.37 27.91
C ASN A 483 -11.93 -15.11 26.91
N ASN A 484 -12.65 -16.13 27.36
CA ASN A 484 -13.63 -16.86 26.55
C ASN A 484 -15.04 -16.58 27.08
N LEU A 485 -15.80 -15.69 26.42
CA LEU A 485 -17.12 -15.26 26.89
C LEU A 485 -18.16 -16.37 26.70
N ASN A 486 -18.51 -17.01 27.81
CA ASN A 486 -19.34 -18.21 27.82
C ASN A 486 -20.85 -17.90 27.77
N ARG A 487 -21.33 -17.37 26.63
CA ARG A 487 -22.76 -17.26 26.31
C ARG A 487 -23.21 -18.43 25.42
N ASN A 488 -22.85 -19.66 25.77
CA ASN A 488 -23.27 -20.93 25.14
C ASN A 488 -22.83 -21.20 23.69
N THR A 489 -22.15 -20.28 22.99
CA THR A 489 -21.74 -20.49 21.58
C THR A 489 -20.24 -20.40 21.32
N ALA A 490 -19.47 -19.74 22.19
CA ALA A 490 -18.01 -19.71 22.08
C ALA A 490 -17.41 -21.07 22.46
N SER A 491 -16.52 -21.62 21.64
CA SER A 491 -15.95 -22.96 21.87
C SER A 491 -14.46 -23.04 21.56
N ILE A 492 -13.78 -23.95 22.24
CA ILE A 492 -12.37 -24.26 22.01
C ILE A 492 -12.27 -25.78 21.88
N THR A 493 -11.54 -26.27 20.88
CA THR A 493 -11.39 -27.69 20.56
C THR A 493 -9.95 -28.00 20.18
N ALA A 494 -9.34 -28.96 20.87
CA ALA A 494 -7.98 -29.43 20.58
C ALA A 494 -6.94 -28.30 20.40
N CYS A 495 -6.93 -27.37 21.34
CA CYS A 495 -5.96 -26.29 21.40
C CYS A 495 -4.92 -26.53 22.49
N TYR A 496 -3.71 -26.02 22.28
CA TYR A 496 -2.56 -26.36 23.12
C TYR A 496 -1.72 -25.14 23.47
N TRP A 497 -1.00 -25.20 24.58
CA TRP A 497 -0.01 -24.17 24.90
C TRP A 497 1.22 -24.74 25.61
N SER A 498 2.37 -24.09 25.43
CA SER A 498 3.63 -24.40 26.11
C SER A 498 4.41 -23.12 26.41
N GLY A 499 5.45 -23.22 27.25
CA GLY A 499 6.32 -22.09 27.63
C GLY A 499 5.71 -21.13 28.67
N TYR A 500 4.41 -20.86 28.58
CA TYR A 500 3.69 -19.98 29.51
C TYR A 500 3.28 -20.71 30.81
N ASN A 501 3.63 -20.14 31.97
CA ASN A 501 3.41 -20.72 33.31
C ASN A 501 2.02 -20.46 33.93
N GLY A 502 1.01 -20.15 33.11
CA GLY A 502 -0.37 -19.95 33.56
C GLY A 502 -1.35 -20.98 33.00
N LYS A 503 -2.64 -20.73 33.17
CA LYS A 503 -3.72 -21.56 32.62
C LYS A 503 -3.82 -21.33 31.12
N GLY A 504 -4.34 -22.30 30.36
CA GLY A 504 -4.64 -22.12 28.93
C GLY A 504 -5.71 -21.05 28.66
N THR A 505 -6.55 -20.76 29.64
CA THR A 505 -7.62 -19.76 29.56
C THR A 505 -7.61 -18.86 30.79
N GLY A 506 -7.62 -17.53 30.61
CA GLY A 506 -7.59 -16.57 31.72
C GLY A 506 -8.87 -16.51 32.55
N THR A 507 -10.03 -16.45 31.89
CA THR A 507 -11.35 -16.59 32.55
C THR A 507 -12.12 -17.77 32.00
N LEU A 508 -12.77 -18.52 32.90
CA LEU A 508 -13.72 -19.59 32.57
C LEU A 508 -14.92 -19.53 33.51
N SER A 509 -16.13 -19.54 32.97
CA SER A 509 -17.22 -20.26 33.66
C SER A 509 -17.04 -21.75 33.38
N SER A 510 -16.73 -22.51 34.43
CA SER A 510 -16.87 -23.97 34.57
C SER A 510 -16.77 -24.83 33.28
N ASN A 511 -15.56 -25.30 32.97
CA ASN A 511 -15.20 -26.65 32.45
C ASN A 511 -14.08 -26.59 31.40
N LYS A 512 -12.99 -27.34 31.65
CA LYS A 512 -11.94 -27.67 30.67
C LYS A 512 -12.58 -28.32 29.44
N LYS A 513 -12.76 -27.59 28.35
CA LYS A 513 -13.06 -28.21 27.06
C LYS A 513 -12.18 -27.55 26.01
N GLY A 514 -11.21 -28.32 25.54
CA GLY A 514 -10.41 -28.03 24.36
C GLY A 514 -9.11 -27.27 24.55
N VAL A 515 -8.64 -26.96 25.77
CA VAL A 515 -7.26 -26.46 25.97
C VAL A 515 -6.45 -27.44 26.82
N THR A 516 -5.24 -27.80 26.39
CA THR A 516 -4.32 -28.66 27.17
C THR A 516 -2.87 -28.16 27.11
N GLN A 517 -2.17 -28.20 28.26
CA GLN A 517 -0.76 -27.79 28.32
C GLN A 517 0.14 -28.87 27.73
N VAL A 518 1.15 -28.45 26.98
CA VAL A 518 2.20 -29.34 26.45
C VAL A 518 3.44 -29.26 27.33
N THR A 519 3.95 -30.42 27.73
CA THR A 519 5.21 -30.59 28.49
C THR A 519 6.05 -31.72 27.90
N ASN A 520 7.30 -31.87 28.35
CA ASN A 520 8.18 -32.93 27.84
C ASN A 520 7.76 -34.34 28.30
N ASP A 521 7.20 -34.46 29.50
CA ASP A 521 7.01 -35.75 30.17
C ASP A 521 5.55 -36.23 30.19
N GLY A 522 4.58 -35.35 29.91
CA GLY A 522 3.15 -35.69 29.85
C GLY A 522 2.64 -36.39 31.11
N ASP A 523 2.33 -35.64 32.17
CA ASP A 523 1.75 -36.21 33.40
C ASP A 523 0.49 -35.44 33.84
N GLY A 524 -0.45 -36.17 34.44
CA GLY A 524 -1.70 -35.66 34.99
C GLY A 524 -2.62 -34.99 33.96
N ASP A 525 -2.66 -33.66 33.98
CA ASP A 525 -3.54 -32.81 33.16
C ASP A 525 -2.83 -32.24 31.90
N THR A 526 -1.62 -32.72 31.59
CA THR A 526 -0.77 -32.24 30.48
C THR A 526 -0.52 -33.35 29.47
N VAL A 527 -0.03 -32.99 28.28
CA VAL A 527 0.32 -33.93 27.20
C VAL A 527 1.71 -33.66 26.66
N THR A 528 2.28 -34.64 25.96
CA THR A 528 3.48 -34.48 25.15
C THR A 528 3.17 -33.75 23.84
N TRP A 529 4.21 -33.24 23.14
CA TRP A 529 4.01 -32.66 21.80
C TRP A 529 3.46 -33.68 20.79
N ALA A 530 3.86 -34.95 20.88
CA ALA A 530 3.36 -35.98 19.98
C ALA A 530 1.84 -36.18 20.10
N GLU A 531 1.33 -36.22 21.33
CA GLU A 531 -0.11 -36.31 21.61
C GLU A 531 -0.85 -35.02 21.22
N ALA A 532 -0.23 -33.86 21.45
CA ALA A 532 -0.78 -32.58 21.01
C ALA A 532 -0.89 -32.51 19.48
N LEU A 533 0.15 -32.94 18.76
CA LEU A 533 0.21 -32.98 17.30
C LEU A 533 -0.88 -33.90 16.73
N GLU A 534 -1.09 -35.07 17.32
CA GLU A 534 -2.19 -35.96 16.94
C GLU A 534 -3.55 -35.30 17.17
N GLY A 535 -3.76 -34.65 18.31
CA GLY A 535 -5.01 -33.96 18.62
C GLY A 535 -5.27 -32.76 17.69
N LEU A 536 -4.24 -31.98 17.38
CA LEU A 536 -4.28 -30.89 16.40
C LEU A 536 -4.71 -31.43 15.03
N ASN A 537 -4.02 -32.45 14.51
CA ASN A 537 -4.29 -33.00 13.18
C ASN A 537 -5.67 -33.68 13.07
N ASN A 538 -6.11 -34.38 14.11
CA ASN A 538 -7.44 -34.97 14.15
C ASN A 538 -8.54 -33.88 14.07
N ALA A 539 -8.37 -32.79 14.82
CA ALA A 539 -9.33 -31.69 14.85
C ALA A 539 -9.28 -30.80 13.60
N ALA A 540 -8.10 -30.68 12.96
CA ALA A 540 -7.91 -29.94 11.70
C ALA A 540 -8.27 -30.76 10.45
N SER A 541 -8.59 -32.05 10.55
CA SER A 541 -8.78 -32.95 9.40
C SER A 541 -9.75 -32.45 8.31
N ALA A 542 -10.74 -31.62 8.66
CA ALA A 542 -11.68 -31.03 7.71
C ALA A 542 -11.22 -29.71 7.07
N SER A 543 -10.16 -29.07 7.59
CA SER A 543 -9.63 -27.80 7.07
C SER A 543 -8.68 -27.99 5.88
N GLY A 544 -8.21 -29.22 5.65
CA GLY A 544 -7.16 -29.52 4.68
C GLY A 544 -5.74 -29.33 5.23
N TYR A 545 -5.58 -28.81 6.45
CA TYR A 545 -4.26 -28.59 7.03
C TYR A 545 -3.79 -29.72 7.93
N GLN A 546 -2.48 -29.99 7.85
CA GLN A 546 -1.77 -30.89 8.73
C GLN A 546 -0.58 -30.17 9.36
N PHE A 547 -0.48 -30.28 10.68
CA PHE A 547 0.68 -29.90 11.46
C PHE A 547 1.73 -31.00 11.39
N ASP A 548 2.96 -30.60 11.11
CA ASP A 548 4.13 -31.46 11.11
C ASP A 548 5.30 -30.78 11.85
N GLY A 549 6.35 -31.55 12.11
CA GLY A 549 7.58 -31.04 12.73
C GLY A 549 7.56 -31.02 14.25
N MET A 550 8.38 -30.14 14.83
CA MET A 550 8.56 -30.00 16.27
C MET A 550 7.88 -28.71 16.76
N MET A 551 7.51 -28.66 18.05
CA MET A 551 6.78 -27.52 18.63
C MET A 551 7.45 -26.15 18.37
N ASP A 552 8.78 -26.10 18.37
CA ASP A 552 9.55 -24.86 18.20
C ASP A 552 9.99 -24.62 16.74
N ALA A 553 9.75 -25.61 15.86
CA ALA A 553 9.99 -25.53 14.42
C ALA A 553 8.87 -26.28 13.67
N PRO A 554 7.62 -25.79 13.76
CA PRO A 554 6.47 -26.43 13.16
C PRO A 554 6.32 -25.98 11.72
N PHE A 555 5.69 -26.81 10.90
CA PHE A 555 5.24 -26.38 9.58
C PHE A 555 3.84 -26.92 9.32
N LEU A 556 3.05 -26.13 8.59
CA LEU A 556 1.72 -26.50 8.12
C LEU A 556 1.82 -26.96 6.67
N SER A 557 1.29 -28.14 6.39
CA SER A 557 1.04 -28.62 5.04
C SER A 557 -0.46 -28.52 4.71
N LYS A 558 -0.78 -28.26 3.44
CA LYS A 558 -2.15 -28.11 2.92
C LYS A 558 -2.44 -29.15 1.84
#